data_AF-B3VTZ8-F1
#
_entry.id   AF-B3VTZ8-F1
#
_cell.length_a   1.000
_cell.length_b   1.000
_cell.length_c   1.000
_cell.angle_alpha   90.00
_cell.angle_beta   90.00
_cell.angle_gamma   90.00
#
_symmetry.space_group_name_H-M   'P 1'
#
loop_
_entity.id
_entity.type
_entity.pdbx_description
1 polymer ?
#
loop_
_entity_poly.entity_id
_entity_poly.type
_entity_poly.pdbx_seq_one_letter_code
_entity_poly.pdbx_strand_id
1 'polypeptide(L)'
;FAEGKDNVTPFEFIPWILGQCATVKEARRLLQRINLVNISFSENLPLSPLHWLMADQTESIVVECVKDGLHIYDNPVGVLTNNPTFDYQLFNLNNYRVLSSETPENNFSNEIDLDAYSRGMGGIGLPGDLSSMSRFVKATFTKLNSVSGDSESESIGQFFH
;
A
#
# COMPACT_ATOMS: atom_id res chain seq x y z
N PHE A 1 27.05 -11.42 -5.24
CA PHE A 1 26.48 -12.43 -4.33
C PHE A 1 26.98 -12.15 -2.92
N ALA A 2 26.14 -12.38 -1.92
CA ALA A 2 26.53 -12.33 -0.51
C ALA A 2 26.65 -13.75 0.04
N GLU A 3 27.78 -14.07 0.67
CA GLU A 3 28.03 -15.38 1.28
C GLU A 3 27.08 -15.61 2.46
N GLY A 4 26.58 -16.85 2.61
CA GLY A 4 25.63 -17.22 3.66
C GLY A 4 24.21 -16.64 3.49
N LYS A 5 23.93 -15.95 2.39
CA LYS A 5 22.60 -15.39 2.06
C LYS A 5 21.96 -16.10 0.88
N ASP A 6 20.64 -16.02 0.85
CA ASP A 6 19.83 -16.49 -0.27
C ASP A 6 19.83 -15.40 -1.35
N ASN A 7 20.58 -15.63 -2.43
CA ASN A 7 20.79 -14.64 -3.47
C ASN A 7 19.71 -14.77 -4.54
N VAL A 8 18.77 -13.82 -4.56
CA VAL A 8 17.56 -13.90 -5.36
C VAL A 8 17.49 -12.67 -6.26
N THR A 9 17.29 -12.88 -7.56
CA THR A 9 17.05 -11.76 -8.47
C THR A 9 15.59 -11.28 -8.36
N PRO A 10 15.29 -9.97 -8.49
CA PRO A 10 13.93 -9.46 -8.31
C PRO A 10 12.83 -10.17 -9.11
N PHE A 11 13.13 -10.71 -10.31
CA PHE A 11 12.13 -11.45 -11.10
C PHE A 11 11.82 -12.85 -10.55
N GLU A 12 12.63 -13.39 -9.65
CA GLU A 12 12.38 -14.66 -8.94
C GLU A 12 11.79 -14.43 -7.55
N PHE A 13 11.69 -13.19 -7.07
CA PHE A 13 11.29 -12.88 -5.69
C PHE A 13 9.93 -13.47 -5.30
N ILE A 14 8.91 -13.24 -6.14
CA ILE A 14 7.53 -13.71 -5.87
C ILE A 14 7.46 -15.24 -5.77
N PRO A 15 7.89 -16.02 -6.79
CA PRO A 15 7.86 -17.48 -6.68
C PRO A 15 8.77 -18.02 -5.57
N TRP A 16 9.89 -17.34 -5.27
CA TRP A 16 10.77 -17.72 -4.17
C TRP A 16 10.07 -17.61 -2.80
N ILE A 17 9.35 -16.51 -2.54
CA ILE A 17 8.58 -16.36 -1.30
C ILE A 17 7.39 -17.34 -1.26
N LEU A 18 6.56 -17.36 -2.30
CA LEU A 18 5.32 -18.15 -2.32
C LEU A 18 5.57 -19.67 -2.33
N GLY A 19 6.72 -20.11 -2.82
CA GLY A 19 7.11 -21.52 -2.78
C GLY A 19 7.59 -22.03 -1.42
N GLN A 20 7.80 -21.13 -0.44
CA GLN A 20 8.48 -21.46 0.82
C GLN A 20 7.78 -20.97 2.09
N CYS A 21 6.79 -20.09 1.99
CA CYS A 21 6.13 -19.47 3.14
C CYS A 21 4.61 -19.61 3.03
N ALA A 22 3.97 -20.00 4.14
CA ALA A 22 2.52 -20.04 4.29
C ALA A 22 1.96 -18.79 4.98
N THR A 23 2.81 -18.04 5.71
CA THR A 23 2.40 -16.83 6.46
C THR A 23 3.39 -15.69 6.24
N VAL A 24 2.93 -14.45 6.46
CA VAL A 24 3.78 -13.25 6.45
C VAL A 24 4.86 -13.35 7.52
N LYS A 25 4.55 -13.95 8.68
CA LYS A 25 5.54 -14.22 9.74
C LYS A 25 6.69 -15.10 9.28
N GLU A 26 6.42 -16.13 8.47
CA GLU A 26 7.47 -16.96 7.86
C GLU A 26 8.25 -16.18 6.81
N ALA A 27 7.55 -15.42 5.96
CA ALA A 27 8.18 -14.55 4.96
C ALA A 27 9.14 -13.56 5.61
N ARG A 28 8.78 -12.91 6.73
CA ARG A 28 9.67 -12.01 7.48
C ARG A 28 10.98 -12.68 7.90
N ARG A 29 10.92 -13.92 8.40
CA ARG A 29 12.13 -14.67 8.80
C ARG A 29 12.99 -15.00 7.59
N LEU A 30 12.36 -15.40 6.48
CA LEU A 30 13.06 -15.75 5.25
C LEU A 30 13.73 -14.52 4.62
N LEU A 31 13.07 -13.37 4.64
CA LEU A 31 13.61 -12.09 4.15
C LEU A 31 14.83 -11.61 4.94
N GLN A 32 15.03 -12.01 6.19
CA GLN A 32 16.26 -11.68 6.93
C GLN A 32 17.52 -12.28 6.28
N ARG A 33 17.36 -13.34 5.49
CA ARG A 33 18.45 -14.06 4.82
C ARG A 33 18.63 -13.67 3.35
N ILE A 34 17.69 -12.92 2.78
CA ILE A 34 17.71 -12.60 1.36
C ILE A 34 18.82 -11.58 1.03
N ASN A 35 19.38 -11.72 -0.17
CA ASN A 35 20.17 -10.71 -0.85
C ASN A 35 19.60 -10.52 -2.26
N LEU A 36 18.96 -9.39 -2.50
CA LEU A 36 18.46 -9.07 -3.84
C LEU A 36 19.64 -8.73 -4.77
N VAL A 37 19.85 -9.54 -5.80
CA VAL A 37 20.98 -9.39 -6.71
C VAL A 37 20.60 -8.62 -7.97
N ASN A 38 21.53 -7.77 -8.44
CA ASN A 38 21.38 -7.00 -9.68
C ASN A 38 21.71 -7.86 -10.91
N ILE A 39 20.91 -8.90 -11.15
CA ILE A 39 21.05 -9.80 -12.30
C ILE A 39 19.78 -9.69 -13.14
N SER A 40 19.90 -9.15 -14.35
CA SER A 40 18.81 -9.06 -15.33
C SER A 40 18.38 -10.44 -15.82
N PHE A 41 17.12 -10.57 -16.27
CA PHE A 41 16.65 -11.82 -16.88
C PHE A 41 17.38 -12.09 -18.19
N SER A 42 17.58 -11.03 -18.99
CA SER A 42 18.45 -11.02 -20.16
C SER A 42 18.91 -9.58 -20.42
N GLU A 43 19.83 -9.39 -21.38
CA GLU A 43 20.27 -8.04 -21.78
C GLU A 43 19.11 -7.15 -22.27
N ASN A 44 18.10 -7.75 -22.92
CA ASN A 44 16.92 -7.05 -23.43
C ASN A 44 15.82 -6.86 -22.37
N LEU A 45 15.94 -7.51 -21.21
CA LEU A 45 14.96 -7.48 -20.12
C LEU A 45 15.68 -7.13 -18.80
N PRO A 46 16.10 -5.86 -18.65
CA PRO A 46 16.77 -5.40 -17.44
C PRO A 46 15.83 -5.40 -16.23
N LEU A 47 16.41 -5.35 -15.03
CA LEU A 47 15.64 -5.24 -13.81
C LEU A 47 14.84 -3.94 -13.75
N SER A 48 13.61 -4.06 -13.26
CA SER A 48 12.78 -2.91 -12.88
C SER A 48 12.94 -2.62 -11.39
N PRO A 49 12.87 -1.34 -10.97
CA PRO A 49 12.86 -0.97 -9.55
C PRO A 49 11.51 -1.37 -8.95
N LEU A 50 11.47 -2.54 -8.33
CA LEU A 50 10.27 -3.10 -7.73
C LEU A 50 10.30 -2.98 -6.21
N HIS A 51 9.10 -2.89 -5.65
CA HIS A 51 8.78 -3.14 -4.26
C HIS A 51 7.55 -4.04 -4.19
N TRP A 52 7.34 -4.69 -3.05
CA TRP A 52 6.35 -5.74 -2.94
C TRP A 52 5.42 -5.51 -1.76
N LEU A 53 4.12 -5.61 -2.00
CA LEU A 53 3.12 -5.81 -0.96
C LEU A 53 2.94 -7.31 -0.77
N MET A 54 3.01 -7.78 0.48
CA MET A 54 2.69 -9.16 0.83
C MET A 54 1.68 -9.17 1.95
N ALA A 55 0.71 -10.09 1.89
CA ALA A 55 -0.34 -10.21 2.88
C ALA A 55 -0.70 -11.68 3.12
N ASP A 56 -1.14 -11.98 4.34
CA ASP A 56 -1.84 -13.21 4.68
C ASP A 56 -3.21 -12.88 5.30
N GLN A 57 -3.85 -13.84 5.97
CA GLN A 57 -5.16 -13.68 6.58
C GLN A 57 -5.19 -12.65 7.73
N THR A 58 -4.04 -12.28 8.29
CA THR A 58 -3.94 -11.53 9.54
C THR A 58 -3.12 -10.26 9.45
N GLU A 59 -2.14 -10.18 8.56
CA GLU A 59 -1.26 -9.02 8.43
C GLU A 59 -0.86 -8.75 6.98
N SER A 60 -0.41 -7.52 6.73
CA SER A 60 0.24 -7.16 5.47
C SER A 60 1.50 -6.34 5.71
N ILE A 61 2.47 -6.49 4.82
CA ILE A 61 3.76 -5.80 4.85
C ILE A 61 4.12 -5.25 3.48
N VAL A 62 5.04 -4.28 3.50
CA VAL A 62 5.70 -3.76 2.31
C VAL A 62 7.20 -4.04 2.41
N VAL A 63 7.78 -4.55 1.33
CA VAL A 63 9.21 -4.84 1.20
C VAL A 63 9.81 -3.92 0.15
N GLU A 64 10.76 -3.08 0.56
CA GLU A 64 11.46 -2.13 -0.30
C GLU A 64 12.96 -2.34 -0.21
N CYS A 65 13.64 -2.42 -1.37
CA CYS A 65 15.09 -2.44 -1.42
C CYS A 65 15.56 -1.07 -1.91
N VAL A 66 16.06 -0.26 -0.98
CA VAL A 66 16.59 1.08 -1.26
C VAL A 66 18.10 1.12 -1.03
N LYS A 67 18.71 2.31 -1.17
CA LYS A 67 20.17 2.45 -1.21
C LYS A 67 20.88 1.92 0.05
N ASP A 68 20.25 2.02 1.22
CA ASP A 68 20.79 1.58 2.50
C ASP A 68 20.41 0.14 2.87
N GLY A 69 19.53 -0.52 2.08
CA GLY A 69 19.25 -1.94 2.21
C GLY A 69 17.79 -2.31 2.01
N LEU A 70 17.45 -3.52 2.45
CA LEU A 70 16.11 -4.06 2.46
C LEU A 70 15.36 -3.57 3.71
N HIS A 71 14.24 -2.90 3.50
CA HIS A 71 13.31 -2.49 4.54
C HIS A 71 12.03 -3.32 4.46
N ILE A 72 11.50 -3.65 5.63
CA ILE A 72 10.23 -4.36 5.78
C ILE A 72 9.36 -3.50 6.70
N TYR A 73 8.25 -3.00 6.15
CA TYR A 73 7.31 -2.15 6.86
C TYR A 73 6.03 -2.91 7.17
N ASP A 74 5.47 -2.67 8.36
CA ASP A 74 4.10 -3.07 8.64
C ASP A 74 3.14 -2.19 7.81
N ASN A 75 2.16 -2.81 7.15
CA ASN A 75 1.19 -2.11 6.32
C ASN A 75 -0.20 -2.19 6.95
N PRO A 76 -0.54 -1.28 7.89
CA PRO A 76 -1.84 -1.31 8.56
C PRO A 76 -3.00 -0.94 7.63
N VAL A 77 -2.71 -0.30 6.49
CA VAL A 77 -3.73 0.14 5.54
C VAL A 77 -3.97 -0.85 4.40
N GLY A 78 -3.08 -1.82 4.20
CA GLY A 78 -3.19 -2.85 3.16
C GLY A 78 -3.16 -2.30 1.73
N VAL A 79 -2.51 -1.16 1.52
CA VAL A 79 -2.39 -0.47 0.22
C VAL A 79 -0.91 -0.23 -0.08
N LEU A 80 -0.51 -0.31 -1.34
CA LEU A 80 0.81 0.09 -1.83
C LEU A 80 0.65 0.71 -3.21
N THR A 81 1.45 1.73 -3.54
CA THR A 81 1.48 2.30 -4.89
C THR A 81 2.86 2.23 -5.52
N ASN A 82 3.58 3.35 -5.65
CA ASN A 82 4.92 3.46 -6.23
C ASN A 82 5.76 4.39 -5.32
N ASN A 83 6.61 5.26 -5.88
CA ASN A 83 7.44 6.17 -5.10
C ASN A 83 6.64 7.34 -4.49
N PRO A 84 7.08 7.92 -3.36
CA PRO A 84 8.28 7.64 -2.55
C PRO A 84 8.16 6.36 -1.71
N THR A 85 9.15 6.10 -0.84
CA THR A 85 9.13 4.95 0.07
C THR A 85 7.88 4.92 0.95
N PHE A 86 7.53 3.72 1.40
CA PHE A 86 6.24 3.45 2.05
C PHE A 86 6.02 4.27 3.33
N ASP A 87 7.08 4.55 4.08
CA ASP A 87 7.03 5.40 5.28
C ASP A 87 6.55 6.82 4.99
N TYR A 88 6.98 7.44 3.88
CA TYR A 88 6.48 8.75 3.44
C TYR A 88 5.03 8.68 2.99
N GLN A 89 4.65 7.62 2.27
CA GLN A 89 3.25 7.40 1.87
C GLN A 89 2.34 7.31 3.08
N LEU A 90 2.72 6.50 4.07
CA LEU A 90 1.97 6.32 5.31
C LEU A 90 1.93 7.60 6.14
N PHE A 91 3.05 8.30 6.30
CA PHE A 91 3.10 9.57 7.04
C PHE A 91 2.25 10.67 6.39
N ASN A 92 2.19 10.70 5.05
CA ASN A 92 1.39 11.67 4.31
C ASN A 92 -0.12 11.55 4.58
N LEU A 93 -0.62 10.39 5.03
CA LEU A 93 -2.04 10.24 5.41
C LEU A 93 -2.45 11.23 6.52
N ASN A 94 -1.51 11.70 7.35
CA ASN A 94 -1.78 12.71 8.38
C ASN A 94 -2.37 14.02 7.80
N ASN A 95 -2.01 14.37 6.56
CA ASN A 95 -2.54 15.57 5.89
C ASN A 95 -4.04 15.45 5.56
N TYR A 96 -4.60 14.24 5.58
CA TYR A 96 -5.97 13.93 5.18
C TYR A 96 -6.85 13.47 6.35
N ARG A 97 -6.38 13.65 7.58
CA ARG A 97 -7.08 13.22 8.81
C ARG A 97 -8.46 13.86 9.03
N VAL A 98 -8.77 14.92 8.31
CA VAL A 98 -10.07 15.64 8.38
C VAL A 98 -11.10 15.10 7.39
N LEU A 99 -10.69 14.25 6.45
CA LEU A 99 -11.62 13.65 5.49
C LEU A 99 -12.61 12.73 6.22
N SER A 100 -13.84 12.69 5.71
CA SER A 100 -14.92 11.87 6.27
C SER A 100 -15.83 11.33 5.16
N SER A 101 -16.38 10.13 5.37
CA SER A 101 -17.49 9.59 4.56
C SER A 101 -18.81 10.31 4.81
N GLU A 102 -18.92 11.03 5.92
CA GLU A 102 -20.15 11.65 6.39
C GLU A 102 -20.43 13.01 5.76
N THR A 103 -21.66 13.50 5.96
CA THR A 103 -22.01 14.88 5.64
C THR A 103 -21.32 15.81 6.65
N PRO A 104 -20.55 16.82 6.21
CA PRO A 104 -19.82 17.68 7.11
C PRO A 104 -20.73 18.67 7.84
N GLU A 105 -20.34 19.04 9.05
CA GLU A 105 -20.96 20.15 9.80
C GLU A 105 -20.39 21.51 9.34
N ASN A 106 -21.20 22.57 9.49
CA ASN A 106 -20.74 23.93 9.23
C ASN A 106 -19.75 24.40 10.30
N ASN A 107 -18.46 24.33 9.95
CA ASN A 107 -17.36 24.79 10.79
C ASN A 107 -16.81 26.16 10.36
N PHE A 108 -17.47 26.86 9.42
CA PHE A 108 -16.98 28.15 8.92
C PHE A 108 -17.20 29.27 9.95
N SER A 109 -18.44 29.40 10.44
CA SER A 109 -18.81 30.36 11.49
C SER A 109 -20.22 30.03 12.00
N ASN A 110 -20.48 30.28 13.28
CA ASN A 110 -21.82 30.18 13.87
C ASN A 110 -22.74 31.36 13.51
N GLU A 111 -22.23 32.36 12.79
CA GLU A 111 -22.99 33.56 12.39
C GLU A 111 -23.73 33.41 11.05
N ILE A 112 -23.37 32.39 10.26
CA ILE A 112 -23.97 32.13 8.95
C ILE A 112 -24.32 30.64 8.85
N ASP A 113 -25.54 30.36 8.43
CA ASP A 113 -25.99 29.00 8.14
C ASP A 113 -25.64 28.64 6.69
N LEU A 114 -24.91 27.54 6.47
CA LEU A 114 -24.42 27.11 5.17
C LEU A 114 -24.94 25.70 4.86
N ASP A 115 -25.61 25.56 3.71
CA ASP A 115 -26.23 24.30 3.30
C ASP A 115 -25.20 23.25 2.85
N ALA A 116 -25.38 22.01 3.31
CA ALA A 116 -24.75 20.82 2.72
C ALA A 116 -25.52 20.40 1.44
N TYR A 117 -25.25 21.10 0.34
CA TYR A 117 -26.04 20.99 -0.90
C TYR A 117 -25.80 19.71 -1.73
N SER A 118 -24.84 18.87 -1.35
CA SER A 118 -24.50 17.64 -2.08
C SER A 118 -23.97 16.54 -1.14
N ARG A 119 -23.83 15.33 -1.68
CA ARG A 119 -23.19 14.20 -0.98
C ARG A 119 -21.68 14.18 -1.23
N GLY A 120 -20.95 13.56 -0.30
CA GLY A 120 -19.49 13.40 -0.38
C GLY A 120 -18.70 14.66 -0.04
N MET A 121 -19.35 15.71 0.46
CA MET A 121 -18.67 16.95 0.86
C MET A 121 -17.67 16.75 2.01
N GLY A 122 -17.83 15.69 2.83
CA GLY A 122 -16.84 15.30 3.84
C GLY A 122 -15.50 14.84 3.24
N GLY A 123 -15.47 14.45 1.96
CA GLY A 123 -14.27 14.07 1.22
C GLY A 123 -13.57 15.25 0.52
N ILE A 124 -14.02 16.49 0.70
CA ILE A 124 -13.37 17.67 0.11
C ILE A 124 -11.93 17.78 0.66
N GLY A 125 -10.96 17.77 -0.24
CA GLY A 125 -9.53 17.68 0.09
C GLY A 125 -8.88 16.37 -0.33
N LEU A 126 -9.67 15.34 -0.68
CA LEU A 126 -9.14 14.11 -1.26
C LEU A 126 -8.50 14.39 -2.63
N PRO A 127 -7.26 13.96 -2.88
CA PRO A 127 -6.55 14.31 -4.10
C PRO A 127 -7.11 13.57 -5.32
N GLY A 128 -7.26 14.30 -6.43
CA GLY A 128 -7.93 13.84 -7.64
C GLY A 128 -7.01 13.21 -8.68
N ASP A 129 -5.73 13.58 -8.69
CA ASP A 129 -4.77 13.23 -9.74
C ASP A 129 -4.25 11.78 -9.65
N LEU A 130 -3.48 11.37 -10.66
CA LEU A 130 -2.98 9.99 -10.83
C LEU A 130 -1.55 9.79 -10.31
N SER A 131 -0.97 10.78 -9.61
CA SER A 131 0.33 10.58 -8.96
C SER A 131 0.27 9.44 -7.95
N SER A 132 1.43 8.86 -7.65
CA SER A 132 1.54 7.76 -6.70
C SER A 132 0.94 8.12 -5.33
N MET A 133 1.31 9.27 -4.78
CA MET A 133 0.83 9.74 -3.49
C MET A 133 -0.69 9.95 -3.49
N SER A 134 -1.22 10.57 -4.54
CA SER A 134 -2.66 10.80 -4.66
C SER A 134 -3.45 9.48 -4.78
N ARG A 135 -2.93 8.52 -5.55
CA ARG A 135 -3.52 7.17 -5.64
C ARG A 135 -3.45 6.44 -4.31
N PHE A 136 -2.36 6.55 -3.56
CA PHE A 136 -2.22 5.92 -2.25
C PHE A 136 -3.27 6.46 -1.29
N VAL A 137 -3.37 7.79 -1.15
CA VAL A 137 -4.35 8.44 -0.29
C VAL A 137 -5.77 8.07 -0.70
N LYS A 138 -6.09 8.15 -2.00
CA LYS A 138 -7.42 7.81 -2.53
C LYS A 138 -7.78 6.35 -2.26
N ALA A 139 -6.91 5.40 -2.60
CA ALA A 139 -7.17 3.99 -2.39
C ALA A 139 -7.28 3.63 -0.90
N THR A 140 -6.44 4.21 -0.04
CA THR A 140 -6.54 4.04 1.42
C THR A 140 -7.83 4.59 1.97
N PHE A 141 -8.23 5.81 1.60
CA PHE A 141 -9.47 6.41 2.06
C PHE A 141 -10.69 5.60 1.58
N THR A 142 -10.74 5.21 0.31
CA THR A 142 -11.82 4.39 -0.25
C THR A 142 -11.91 3.05 0.47
N LYS A 143 -10.79 2.31 0.59
CA LYS A 143 -10.76 0.98 1.24
C LYS A 143 -11.21 1.01 2.70
N LEU A 144 -10.82 2.03 3.46
CA LEU A 144 -11.14 2.13 4.89
C LEU A 144 -12.56 2.65 5.16
N ASN A 145 -13.25 3.18 4.14
CA ASN A 145 -14.62 3.68 4.25
C ASN A 145 -15.61 2.92 3.36
N SER A 146 -15.17 1.87 2.65
CA SER A 146 -16.04 1.01 1.85
C SER A 146 -16.79 0.02 2.73
N VAL A 147 -18.04 -0.25 2.41
CA VAL A 147 -18.87 -1.26 3.09
C VAL A 147 -18.88 -2.54 2.26
N SER A 148 -18.42 -3.65 2.84
CA SER A 148 -18.53 -4.99 2.25
C SER A 148 -19.21 -5.93 3.23
N GLY A 149 -20.00 -6.88 2.72
CA GLY A 149 -20.50 -8.00 3.50
C GLY A 149 -19.45 -9.10 3.66
N ASP A 150 -19.82 -10.18 4.36
CA ASP A 150 -18.89 -11.29 4.67
C ASP A 150 -18.77 -12.32 3.53
N SER A 151 -19.51 -12.15 2.42
CA SER A 151 -19.44 -13.09 1.31
C SER A 151 -18.25 -12.81 0.40
N GLU A 152 -17.72 -13.88 -0.20
CA GLU A 152 -16.65 -13.79 -1.20
C GLU A 152 -17.06 -12.91 -2.38
N SER A 153 -18.31 -13.04 -2.85
CA SER A 153 -18.84 -12.25 -3.96
C SER A 153 -18.87 -10.75 -3.64
N GLU A 154 -19.27 -10.37 -2.42
CA GLU A 154 -19.28 -8.97 -2.00
C GLU A 154 -17.86 -8.43 -1.78
N SER A 155 -16.96 -9.25 -1.24
CA SER A 155 -15.55 -8.90 -1.06
C SER A 155 -14.86 -8.67 -2.41
N ILE A 156 -15.08 -9.56 -3.39
CA ILE A 156 -14.58 -9.40 -4.76
C ILE A 156 -15.20 -8.16 -5.39
N GLY A 157 -16.51 -7.99 -5.27
CA GLY A 157 -17.20 -6.80 -5.77
C GLY A 157 -16.55 -5.51 -5.25
N GLN A 158 -16.31 -5.43 -3.94
CA GLN A 158 -15.67 -4.25 -3.35
C GLN A 158 -14.18 -4.10 -3.67
N PHE A 159 -13.46 -5.20 -3.92
CA PHE A 159 -12.05 -5.10 -4.33
C PHE A 159 -11.87 -4.37 -5.67
N PHE A 160 -12.83 -4.49 -6.58
CA PHE A 160 -12.78 -3.87 -7.91
C PHE A 160 -13.43 -2.47 -7.97
N HIS A 161 -14.22 -2.07 -6.98
CA HIS A 161 -14.84 -0.74 -6.89
C HIS A 161 -13.87 0.30 -6.31
#